data_AF-X1MAL8-F1
#
_entry.id   AF-X1MAL8-F1
#
_cell.length_a   1.000
_cell.length_b   1.000
_cell.length_c   1.000
_cell.angle_alpha   90.00
_cell.angle_beta   90.00
_cell.angle_gamma   90.00
#
_symmetry.space_group_name_H-M   'P 1'
#
loop_
_entity.id
_entity.type
_entity.pdbx_description
1 polymer ?
#
loop_
_entity_poly.entity_id
_entity_poly.type
_entity_poly.pdbx_seq_one_letter_code
_entity_poly.pdbx_strand_id
1 'polypeptide(L)'
;MELPNVGKSTIFKALTEKEVNIAPRPFTTIDPNVGKVAVPDERLKSLSKIINPEKTTPTTIEFVDIAGLVKNAHKGEGLGNQFLAQIKNCDAILQIVRAFDRPEIENETIVGFDAREYSERLKNAFVAGVLSTGINVVEIGRVLTPIAYFAQYHFKIKGVAIITASHNPNGWSGFKLGYDLASTLLPNDIKQIYKMILDEDFVKGKGEMKKESGIIPVYGDYITEKVNIKKPLKVVVNAGNGTAGPI
;
A
#
# COMPACT_ATOMS: atom_id res chain seq x y z
N MET A 1 -0.52 5.74 21.56
CA MET A 1 -0.56 4.59 20.63
C MET A 1 0.48 4.90 19.58
N GLU A 2 1.63 4.23 19.61
CA GLU A 2 2.58 4.34 18.50
C GLU A 2 1.89 3.82 17.25
N LEU A 3 1.91 4.59 16.18
CA LEU A 3 1.56 4.10 14.86
C LEU A 3 2.85 3.50 14.28
N PRO A 4 2.99 2.17 14.19
CA PRO A 4 4.11 1.58 13.46
C PRO A 4 4.12 2.10 12.02
N ASN A 5 5.30 2.24 11.41
CA ASN A 5 5.47 2.64 10.01
C ASN A 5 5.04 4.09 9.65
N VAL A 6 5.19 5.07 10.56
CA VAL A 6 5.04 6.50 10.23
C VAL A 6 6.24 7.13 9.53
N GLY A 7 7.29 6.35 9.25
CA GLY A 7 8.50 6.84 8.57
C GLY A 7 9.58 7.43 9.49
N LYS A 8 9.48 7.22 10.82
CA LYS A 8 10.48 7.69 11.81
C LYS A 8 11.90 7.22 11.47
N SER A 9 12.09 5.91 11.31
CA SER A 9 13.40 5.33 10.96
C SER A 9 13.85 5.71 9.54
N THR A 10 12.91 5.98 8.63
CA THR A 10 13.21 6.48 7.27
C THR A 10 13.77 7.90 7.31
N ILE A 11 13.16 8.81 8.09
CA ILE A 11 13.68 10.16 8.30
C ILE A 11 15.02 10.12 9.03
N PHE A 12 15.15 9.27 10.05
CA PHE A 12 16.43 9.09 10.75
C PHE A 12 17.54 8.64 9.80
N LYS A 13 17.27 7.65 8.93
CA LYS A 13 18.22 7.21 7.90
C LYS A 13 18.56 8.32 6.91
N ALA A 14 17.57 9.07 6.45
CA ALA A 14 17.78 10.18 5.51
C ALA A 14 18.64 11.30 6.11
N LEU A 15 18.50 11.56 7.41
CA LEU A 15 19.27 12.60 8.10
C LEU A 15 20.68 12.14 8.46
N THR A 16 20.86 10.88 8.83
CA THR A 16 22.11 10.38 9.45
C THR A 16 23.00 9.57 8.51
N GLU A 17 22.50 9.19 7.33
CA GLU A 17 23.17 8.32 6.35
C GLU A 17 23.66 6.97 6.91
N LYS A 18 23.27 6.59 8.13
CA LYS A 18 23.59 5.30 8.75
C LYS A 18 22.59 4.22 8.37
N GLU A 19 23.05 3.00 8.15
CA GLU A 19 22.18 1.83 8.08
C GLU A 19 21.61 1.52 9.46
N VAL A 20 20.29 1.69 9.62
CA VAL A 20 19.55 1.26 10.79
C VAL A 20 18.77 0.01 10.45
N ASN A 21 18.85 -1.03 11.29
CA ASN A 21 18.05 -2.23 11.12
C ASN A 21 16.56 -1.90 11.29
N ILE A 22 15.80 -1.99 10.19
CA ILE A 22 14.35 -1.79 10.17
C ILE A 22 13.70 -3.14 10.47
N ALA A 23 13.13 -3.30 11.67
CA ALA A 23 12.35 -4.48 12.03
C ALA A 23 10.87 -4.11 12.25
N PRO A 24 9.90 -4.93 11.79
CA PRO A 24 8.47 -4.66 11.93
C PRO A 24 7.89 -4.99 13.33
N ARG A 25 8.73 -5.14 14.36
CA ARG A 25 8.28 -5.44 15.73
C ARG A 25 8.64 -4.29 16.68
N PRO A 26 7.72 -3.86 17.57
CA PRO A 26 8.14 -3.12 18.75
C PRO A 26 9.00 -4.05 19.62
N PHE A 27 10.03 -3.51 20.28
CA PHE A 27 10.87 -4.17 21.31
C PHE A 27 12.17 -4.90 20.90
N THR A 28 12.94 -4.45 19.91
CA THR A 28 14.34 -4.93 19.72
C THR A 28 15.39 -3.84 19.55
N THR A 29 15.32 -2.78 20.35
CA THR A 29 16.48 -1.88 20.57
C THR A 29 16.57 -1.54 22.05
N ILE A 30 17.48 -2.21 22.75
CA ILE A 30 17.80 -1.96 24.17
C ILE A 30 18.60 -0.64 24.29
N ASP A 31 19.26 -0.21 23.21
CA ASP A 31 19.95 1.07 23.08
C ASP A 31 19.31 1.94 21.97
N PRO A 32 19.15 3.26 22.18
CA PRO A 32 18.59 4.15 21.16
C PRO A 32 19.54 4.27 19.96
N ASN A 33 19.01 4.40 18.74
CA ASN A 33 19.86 4.71 17.59
C ASN A 33 20.34 6.16 17.70
N VAL A 34 21.67 6.38 17.67
CA VAL A 34 22.27 7.72 17.74
C VAL A 34 23.02 8.05 16.45
N GLY A 35 22.69 9.19 15.84
CA GLY A 35 23.33 9.69 14.62
C GLY A 35 23.73 11.16 14.74
N LYS A 36 24.99 11.48 14.44
CA LYS A 36 25.49 12.86 14.40
C LYS A 36 25.54 13.35 12.95
N VAL A 37 24.98 14.52 12.70
CA VAL A 37 24.86 15.13 11.38
C VAL A 37 25.49 16.51 11.41
N ALA A 38 26.42 16.77 10.50
CA ALA A 38 27.00 18.10 10.34
C ALA A 38 25.96 19.06 9.77
N VAL A 39 25.83 20.24 10.37
CA VAL A 39 24.97 21.31 9.87
C VAL A 39 25.69 22.00 8.70
N PRO A 40 25.11 22.00 7.48
CA PRO A 40 25.70 22.73 6.36
C PRO A 40 25.75 24.23 6.66
N ASP A 41 26.94 24.82 6.66
CA ASP A 41 27.14 26.28 6.81
C ASP A 41 28.10 26.79 5.73
N GLU A 42 27.56 27.47 4.73
CA GLU A 42 28.33 28.08 3.63
C GLU A 42 29.24 29.22 4.11
N ARG A 43 28.92 29.88 5.23
CA ARG A 43 29.77 30.93 5.82
C ARG A 43 31.02 30.30 6.43
N LEU A 44 30.87 29.18 7.14
CA LEU A 44 32.01 28.44 7.69
C LEU A 44 32.96 27.97 6.58
N LYS A 45 32.41 27.48 5.47
CA LYS A 45 33.20 27.12 4.28
C LYS A 45 33.94 28.32 3.70
N SER A 46 33.26 29.48 3.58
CA SER A 46 33.85 30.71 3.05
C SER A 46 34.98 31.24 3.94
N LEU A 47 34.78 31.26 5.26
CA LEU A 47 35.80 31.65 6.23
C LEU A 47 37.01 30.71 6.23
N SER A 48 36.76 29.40 6.12
CA SER A 48 37.84 28.41 6.06
C SER A 48 38.73 28.59 4.83
N LYS A 49 38.17 29.02 3.69
CA LYS A 49 38.95 29.34 2.49
C LYS A 49 39.82 30.60 2.66
N ILE A 50 39.37 31.57 3.44
CA ILE A 50 40.10 32.82 3.68
C ILE A 50 41.25 32.60 4.68
N ILE A 51 40.97 31.89 5.78
CA ILE A 51 41.87 31.76 6.93
C ILE A 51 42.80 30.55 6.79
N ASN A 52 42.40 29.55 5.98
CA ASN A 52 43.13 28.31 5.74
C ASN A 52 43.57 27.58 7.03
N PRO A 53 42.63 27.24 7.94
CA PRO A 53 42.95 26.57 9.19
C PRO A 53 43.39 25.12 8.95
N GLU A 54 44.13 24.55 9.89
CA GLU A 54 44.52 23.13 9.87
C GLU A 54 43.31 22.18 9.82
N LYS A 55 42.20 22.57 10.46
CA LYS A 55 40.95 21.80 10.48
C LYS A 55 39.72 22.70 10.57
N THR A 56 38.75 22.47 9.68
CA THR A 56 37.40 23.05 9.77
C THR A 56 36.47 22.06 10.45
N THR A 57 35.87 22.45 11.57
CA THR A 57 34.91 21.60 12.32
C THR A 57 33.52 22.21 12.24
N PRO A 58 32.54 21.56 11.59
CA PRO A 58 31.17 22.07 11.54
C PRO A 58 30.43 21.83 12.86
N THR A 59 29.42 22.63 13.12
CA THR A 59 28.42 22.33 14.15
C THR A 59 27.72 21.02 13.81
N THR A 60 27.45 20.18 14.81
CA THR A 60 26.76 18.90 14.62
C THR A 60 25.47 18.85 15.43
N ILE A 61 24.43 18.24 14.87
CA ILE A 61 23.21 17.86 15.59
C ILE A 61 23.26 16.35 15.85
N GLU A 62 22.93 15.95 17.08
CA GLU A 62 22.76 14.54 17.44
C GLU A 62 21.27 14.18 17.41
N PHE A 63 20.90 13.22 16.57
CA PHE A 63 19.57 12.63 16.52
C PHE A 63 19.56 11.35 17.34
N VAL A 64 18.59 11.25 18.25
CA VAL A 64 18.35 10.07 19.07
C VAL A 64 16.99 9.50 18.69
N ASP A 65 16.95 8.27 18.18
CA ASP A 65 15.70 7.58 17.86
C ASP A 65 15.13 6.92 19.12
N ILE A 66 14.08 7.52 19.69
CA ILE A 66 13.47 7.07 20.94
C ILE A 66 12.39 6.02 20.61
N ALA A 67 12.44 4.84 21.24
CA ALA A 67 11.34 3.87 21.20
C ALA A 67 10.09 4.49 21.82
N GLY A 68 8.90 4.27 21.26
CA GLY A 68 7.77 5.08 21.69
C GLY A 68 7.13 4.64 22.99
N LEU A 69 6.29 5.55 23.46
CA LEU A 69 5.78 5.55 24.80
C LEU A 69 4.60 4.58 24.93
N VAL A 70 4.75 3.64 25.85
CA VAL A 70 3.63 2.80 26.30
C VAL A 70 2.70 3.62 27.21
N LYS A 71 1.41 3.25 27.20
CA LYS A 71 0.45 3.80 28.16
C LYS A 71 0.99 3.54 29.57
N ASN A 72 0.87 4.51 30.47
CA ASN A 72 1.41 4.48 31.84
C ASN A 72 2.96 4.45 31.98
N ALA A 73 3.74 4.77 30.94
CA ALA A 73 5.21 4.86 31.06
C ALA A 73 5.69 5.75 32.23
N HIS A 74 4.97 6.83 32.55
CA HIS A 74 5.24 7.73 33.69
C HIS A 74 5.03 7.10 35.07
N LYS A 75 4.35 5.95 35.14
CA LYS A 75 4.14 5.17 36.37
C LYS A 75 5.19 4.06 36.52
N GLY A 76 6.15 3.97 35.60
CA GLY A 76 7.19 2.94 35.59
C GLY A 76 6.79 1.62 34.92
N GLU A 77 5.71 1.58 34.13
CA GLU A 77 5.38 0.39 33.33
C GLU A 77 6.39 0.22 32.17
N GLY A 78 6.97 -0.98 32.04
CA GLY A 78 8.05 -1.28 31.09
C GLY A 78 9.37 -0.55 31.39
N LEU A 79 10.22 -0.34 30.38
CA LEU A 79 11.41 0.52 30.46
C LEU A 79 11.05 2.03 30.42
N GLY A 80 9.79 2.40 30.73
CA GLY A 80 9.20 3.73 30.51
C GLY A 80 9.96 4.90 31.13
N ASN A 81 10.47 4.75 32.35
CA ASN A 81 11.24 5.82 33.02
C ASN A 81 12.59 6.08 32.35
N GLN A 82 13.25 5.05 31.81
CA GLN A 82 14.51 5.21 31.07
C GLN A 82 14.25 5.92 29.74
N PHE A 83 13.15 5.61 29.04
CA PHE A 83 12.74 6.33 27.83
C PHE A 83 12.35 7.79 28.11
N LEU A 84 11.65 8.07 29.20
CA LEU A 84 11.31 9.44 29.59
C LEU A 84 12.55 10.27 29.97
N ALA A 85 13.57 9.63 30.56
CA ALA A 85 14.84 10.30 30.84
C ALA A 85 15.58 10.70 29.56
N GLN A 86 15.51 9.89 28.49
CA GLN A 86 16.06 10.25 27.18
C GLN A 86 15.39 11.48 26.60
N ILE A 87 14.04 11.54 26.63
CA ILE A 87 13.28 12.72 26.18
C ILE A 87 13.68 13.98 26.96
N LYS A 88 13.88 13.86 28.28
CA LYS A 88 14.29 14.97 29.14
C LYS A 88 15.67 15.54 28.80
N ASN A 89 16.56 14.71 28.22
CA ASN A 89 17.93 15.09 27.90
C ASN A 89 18.10 15.64 26.47
N CYS A 90 17.01 15.74 25.69
CA CYS A 90 17.06 16.30 24.34
C CYS A 90 16.76 17.82 24.37
N ASP A 91 17.50 18.60 23.58
CA ASP A 91 17.25 20.04 23.41
C ASP A 91 15.94 20.32 22.63
N ALA A 92 15.52 19.38 21.79
CA ALA A 92 14.29 19.48 20.99
C ALA A 92 13.67 18.09 20.75
N ILE A 93 12.34 18.06 20.61
CA ILE A 93 11.58 16.83 20.30
C ILE A 93 10.94 16.98 18.92
N LEU A 94 11.25 16.04 18.01
CA LEU A 94 10.60 15.96 16.70
C LEU A 94 9.48 14.91 16.73
N GLN A 95 8.23 15.37 16.73
CA GLN A 95 7.07 14.48 16.67
C GLN A 95 6.65 14.24 15.22
N ILE A 96 6.85 13.02 14.73
CA ILE A 96 6.42 12.62 13.38
C ILE A 96 5.01 12.05 13.46
N VAL A 97 4.06 12.76 12.85
CA VAL A 97 2.66 12.35 12.74
C VAL A 97 2.31 12.05 11.29
N ARG A 98 1.55 10.98 11.06
CA ARG A 98 0.98 10.69 9.74
C ARG A 98 -0.22 11.61 9.53
N ALA A 99 -0.21 12.41 8.47
CA ALA A 99 -1.26 13.38 8.14
C ALA A 99 -1.96 13.04 6.81
N PHE A 100 -2.27 11.76 6.60
CA PHE A 100 -3.04 11.26 5.46
C PHE A 100 -3.99 10.15 5.93
N ASP A 101 -5.20 10.09 5.37
CA ASP A 101 -6.26 9.10 5.68
C ASP A 101 -5.93 7.68 5.18
N ARG A 102 -4.83 7.10 5.64
CA ARG A 102 -4.47 5.70 5.35
C ARG A 102 -3.97 4.99 6.61
N PRO A 103 -4.76 4.07 7.18
CA PRO A 103 -4.35 3.28 8.34
C PRO A 103 -3.22 2.30 7.98
N GLU A 104 -3.31 1.58 6.86
CA GLU A 104 -2.36 0.54 6.45
C GLU A 104 -2.35 0.45 4.90
N ILE A 105 -1.21 0.26 4.25
CA ILE A 105 -1.21 -0.26 2.87
C ILE A 105 -1.31 -1.77 3.05
N GLU A 106 -2.52 -2.28 3.22
CA GLU A 106 -2.77 -3.70 3.02
C GLU A 106 -2.49 -3.98 1.53
N ASN A 107 -1.56 -4.89 1.25
CA ASN A 107 -1.29 -5.36 -0.10
C ASN A 107 -2.46 -6.27 -0.53
N GLU A 108 -3.60 -5.67 -0.82
CA GLU A 108 -4.81 -6.34 -1.28
C GLU A 108 -5.04 -6.10 -2.78
N THR A 109 -5.65 -7.10 -3.43
CA THR A 109 -6.18 -6.96 -4.79
C THR A 109 -7.57 -7.55 -4.89
N ILE A 110 -8.45 -6.87 -5.61
CA ILE A 110 -9.80 -7.35 -5.92
C ILE A 110 -9.71 -8.30 -7.12
N VAL A 111 -10.33 -9.46 -7.02
CA VAL A 111 -10.37 -10.44 -8.11
C VAL A 111 -11.81 -10.80 -8.46
N GLY A 112 -12.18 -10.56 -9.71
CA GLY A 112 -13.46 -10.96 -10.30
C GLY A 112 -13.27 -11.75 -11.58
N PHE A 113 -14.34 -12.34 -12.09
CA PHE A 113 -14.31 -13.06 -13.36
C PHE A 113 -15.65 -12.98 -14.09
N ASP A 114 -15.65 -13.30 -15.39
CA ASP A 114 -16.87 -13.29 -16.20
C ASP A 114 -17.56 -14.66 -16.25
N ALA A 115 -18.66 -14.75 -17.00
CA ALA A 115 -19.50 -15.95 -17.09
C ALA A 115 -18.94 -17.07 -17.99
N ARG A 116 -17.72 -16.94 -18.57
CA ARG A 116 -17.14 -18.01 -19.40
C ARG A 116 -16.77 -19.20 -18.52
N GLU A 117 -17.03 -20.41 -19.00
CA GLU A 117 -16.86 -21.67 -18.24
C GLU A 117 -15.43 -21.85 -17.68
N TYR A 118 -14.42 -21.46 -18.45
CA TYR A 118 -13.00 -21.56 -18.05
C TYR A 118 -12.50 -20.39 -17.19
N SER A 119 -13.26 -19.30 -17.07
CA SER A 119 -12.80 -18.11 -16.33
C SER A 119 -12.61 -18.39 -14.84
N GLU A 120 -13.43 -19.28 -14.27
CA GLU A 120 -13.30 -19.66 -12.85
C GLU A 120 -11.98 -20.42 -12.58
N ARG A 121 -11.61 -21.35 -13.46
CA ARG A 121 -10.33 -22.07 -13.37
C ARG A 121 -9.14 -21.13 -13.52
N LEU A 122 -9.18 -20.22 -14.49
CA LEU A 122 -8.12 -19.23 -14.69
C LEU A 122 -8.01 -18.26 -13.51
N LYS A 123 -9.15 -17.85 -12.94
CA LYS A 123 -9.20 -17.07 -11.71
C LYS A 123 -8.53 -17.81 -10.57
N ASN A 124 -8.84 -19.09 -10.35
CA ASN A 124 -8.23 -19.87 -9.26
C ASN A 124 -6.71 -19.96 -9.41
N ALA A 125 -6.19 -20.16 -10.63
CA ALA A 125 -4.76 -20.16 -10.90
C ALA A 125 -4.13 -18.79 -10.64
N PHE A 126 -4.78 -17.71 -11.09
CA PHE A 126 -4.33 -16.34 -10.83
C PHE A 126 -4.28 -16.02 -9.33
N VAL A 127 -5.33 -16.36 -8.59
CA VAL A 127 -5.41 -16.18 -7.13
C VAL A 127 -4.29 -16.94 -6.42
N ALA A 128 -4.03 -18.20 -6.79
CA ALA A 128 -2.94 -18.97 -6.23
C ALA A 128 -1.58 -18.28 -6.47
N GLY A 129 -1.35 -17.74 -7.68
CA GLY A 129 -0.16 -16.96 -8.00
C GLY A 129 -0.02 -15.72 -7.12
N VAL A 130 -1.08 -14.90 -7.00
CA VAL A 130 -1.08 -13.68 -6.18
C VAL A 130 -0.84 -13.97 -4.71
N LEU A 131 -1.52 -14.97 -4.14
CA LEU A 131 -1.32 -15.35 -2.74
C LEU A 131 0.12 -15.81 -2.48
N SER A 132 0.75 -16.46 -3.46
CA SER A 132 2.16 -16.90 -3.35
C SER A 132 3.17 -15.75 -3.31
N THR A 133 2.77 -14.51 -3.63
CA THR A 133 3.63 -13.32 -3.54
C THR A 133 3.45 -12.56 -2.22
N GLY A 134 2.53 -12.98 -1.36
CA GLY A 134 2.18 -12.25 -0.14
C GLY A 134 1.11 -11.17 -0.30
N ILE A 135 0.45 -11.10 -1.47
CA ILE A 135 -0.67 -10.21 -1.71
C ILE A 135 -1.96 -10.91 -1.29
N ASN A 136 -2.78 -10.23 -0.50
CA ASN A 136 -4.10 -10.69 -0.09
C ASN A 136 -5.12 -10.51 -1.23
N VAL A 137 -6.08 -11.42 -1.31
CA VAL A 137 -7.10 -11.42 -2.37
C VAL A 137 -8.49 -11.19 -1.79
N VAL A 138 -9.22 -10.26 -2.39
CA VAL A 138 -10.66 -10.06 -2.18
C VAL A 138 -11.39 -10.57 -3.41
N GLU A 139 -11.89 -11.80 -3.34
CA GLU A 139 -12.64 -12.40 -4.44
C GLU A 139 -14.10 -11.90 -4.42
N ILE A 140 -14.53 -11.23 -5.49
CA ILE A 140 -15.88 -10.67 -5.62
C ILE A 140 -16.81 -11.49 -6.53
N GLY A 141 -16.34 -12.67 -6.95
CA GLY A 141 -17.12 -13.62 -7.75
C GLY A 141 -17.31 -13.21 -9.22
N ARG A 142 -18.44 -13.64 -9.79
CA ARG A 142 -18.82 -13.34 -11.18
C ARG A 142 -19.37 -11.92 -11.28
N VAL A 143 -18.65 -11.03 -11.97
CA VAL A 143 -18.98 -9.60 -12.02
C VAL A 143 -18.70 -8.98 -13.38
N LEU A 144 -19.36 -7.87 -13.67
CA LEU A 144 -19.01 -6.99 -14.79
C LEU A 144 -17.72 -6.21 -14.48
N THR A 145 -16.94 -5.89 -15.52
CA THR A 145 -15.76 -5.01 -15.38
C THR A 145 -16.03 -3.72 -14.59
N PRO A 146 -17.09 -2.93 -14.88
CA PRO A 146 -17.41 -1.73 -14.09
C PRO A 146 -17.67 -2.00 -12.61
N ILE A 147 -18.21 -3.17 -12.24
CA ILE A 147 -18.47 -3.52 -10.83
C ILE A 147 -17.15 -3.77 -10.10
N ALA A 148 -16.15 -4.38 -10.74
CA ALA A 148 -14.84 -4.55 -10.09
C ALA A 148 -14.10 -3.22 -9.90
N TYR A 149 -14.20 -2.29 -10.86
CA TYR A 149 -13.67 -0.94 -10.67
C TYR A 149 -14.41 -0.19 -9.57
N PHE A 150 -15.74 -0.30 -9.50
CA PHE A 150 -16.51 0.22 -8.39
C PHE A 150 -16.07 -0.38 -7.05
N ALA A 151 -15.80 -1.69 -7.01
CA ALA A 151 -15.33 -2.39 -5.83
C ALA A 151 -13.99 -1.82 -5.31
N GLN A 152 -13.08 -1.37 -6.20
CA GLN A 152 -11.84 -0.68 -5.78
C GLN A 152 -12.15 0.54 -4.92
N TYR A 153 -13.13 1.35 -5.32
CA TYR A 153 -13.54 2.53 -4.54
C TYR A 153 -14.28 2.15 -3.27
N HIS A 154 -15.17 1.15 -3.35
CA HIS A 154 -15.98 0.70 -2.22
C HIS A 154 -15.13 0.12 -1.09
N PHE A 155 -14.21 -0.81 -1.42
CA PHE A 155 -13.31 -1.43 -0.44
C PHE A 155 -12.04 -0.62 -0.19
N LYS A 156 -11.81 0.46 -0.95
CA LYS A 156 -10.58 1.29 -0.92
C LYS A 156 -9.31 0.49 -1.27
N ILE A 157 -9.44 -0.49 -2.16
CA ILE A 157 -8.36 -1.36 -2.63
C ILE A 157 -7.91 -0.93 -4.02
N LYS A 158 -6.61 -0.74 -4.19
CA LYS A 158 -6.01 -0.29 -5.47
C LYS A 158 -5.81 -1.41 -6.48
N GLY A 159 -5.45 -2.61 -6.05
CA GLY A 159 -5.26 -3.74 -6.95
C GLY A 159 -6.60 -4.22 -7.52
N VAL A 160 -6.64 -4.50 -8.82
CA VAL A 160 -7.79 -5.17 -9.45
C VAL A 160 -7.33 -6.13 -10.54
N ALA A 161 -7.97 -7.29 -10.59
CA ALA A 161 -7.86 -8.26 -11.66
C ALA A 161 -9.24 -8.78 -12.04
N ILE A 162 -9.56 -8.71 -13.33
CA ILE A 162 -10.75 -9.37 -13.88
C ILE A 162 -10.32 -10.34 -14.95
N ILE A 163 -10.72 -11.60 -14.78
CA ILE A 163 -10.54 -12.64 -15.80
C ILE A 163 -11.69 -12.49 -16.80
N THR A 164 -11.37 -11.94 -17.97
CA THR A 164 -12.32 -11.73 -19.07
C THR A 164 -11.64 -11.49 -20.40
N ALA A 165 -12.29 -11.92 -21.49
CA ALA A 165 -11.92 -11.53 -22.85
C ALA A 165 -12.84 -10.44 -23.44
N SER A 166 -13.57 -9.72 -22.60
CA SER A 166 -14.50 -8.67 -23.02
C SER A 166 -15.53 -9.20 -24.04
N HIS A 167 -15.55 -8.67 -25.26
CA HIS A 167 -16.49 -9.00 -26.32
C HIS A 167 -16.00 -10.13 -27.25
N ASN A 168 -14.79 -10.65 -27.04
CA ASN A 168 -14.26 -11.73 -27.87
C ASN A 168 -15.14 -12.99 -27.75
N PRO A 169 -15.25 -13.80 -28.81
CA PRO A 169 -16.06 -15.02 -28.77
C PRO A 169 -15.55 -16.02 -27.73
N ASN A 170 -16.39 -17.00 -27.39
CA ASN A 170 -15.98 -18.14 -26.58
C ASN A 170 -14.74 -18.83 -27.20
N GLY A 171 -13.81 -19.24 -26.35
CA GLY A 171 -12.48 -19.72 -26.75
C GLY A 171 -11.37 -18.70 -26.48
N TRP A 172 -11.71 -17.43 -26.25
CA TRP A 172 -10.76 -16.39 -25.84
C TRP A 172 -10.84 -16.10 -24.35
N SER A 173 -9.68 -15.94 -23.71
CA SER A 173 -9.56 -15.45 -22.34
C SER A 173 -8.62 -14.25 -22.26
N GLY A 174 -8.61 -13.59 -21.11
CA GLY A 174 -7.75 -12.44 -20.84
C GLY A 174 -7.79 -12.02 -19.39
N PHE A 175 -6.90 -11.10 -19.06
CA PHE A 175 -6.83 -10.46 -17.75
C PHE A 175 -6.88 -8.96 -17.95
N LYS A 176 -7.82 -8.29 -17.29
CA LYS A 176 -7.77 -6.83 -17.10
C LYS A 176 -7.17 -6.59 -15.72
N LEU A 177 -5.98 -6.01 -15.69
CA LEU A 177 -5.19 -5.81 -14.48
C LEU A 177 -4.99 -4.31 -14.23
N GLY A 178 -5.03 -3.90 -12.97
CA GLY A 178 -4.76 -2.54 -12.52
C GLY A 178 -4.10 -2.54 -11.14
N TYR A 179 -3.20 -1.58 -10.91
CA TYR A 179 -2.48 -1.40 -9.65
C TYR A 179 -2.86 -0.09 -8.94
N ASP A 180 -3.76 0.71 -9.53
CA ASP A 180 -4.34 1.90 -8.92
C ASP A 180 -5.84 1.99 -9.24
N LEU A 181 -6.54 2.91 -8.58
CA LEU A 181 -7.96 3.12 -8.75
C LEU A 181 -8.30 3.43 -10.21
N ALA A 182 -9.17 2.61 -10.81
CA ALA A 182 -9.59 2.73 -12.20
C ALA A 182 -8.43 2.79 -13.22
N SER A 183 -7.28 2.18 -12.90
CA SER A 183 -6.15 2.07 -13.83
C SER A 183 -6.14 0.74 -14.58
N THR A 184 -5.43 0.71 -15.71
CA THR A 184 -5.08 -0.51 -16.45
C THR A 184 -3.58 -0.53 -16.68
N LEU A 185 -3.01 -1.73 -16.81
CA LEU A 185 -1.63 -1.87 -17.26
C LEU A 185 -1.46 -1.27 -18.66
N LEU A 186 -0.37 -0.53 -18.82
CA LEU A 186 0.08 0.07 -20.07
C LEU A 186 1.15 -0.82 -20.73
N PRO A 187 1.50 -0.56 -22.01
CA PRO A 187 2.47 -1.40 -22.73
C PRO A 187 3.83 -1.54 -22.03
N ASN A 188 4.29 -0.52 -21.31
CA ASN A 188 5.55 -0.60 -20.56
C ASN A 188 5.45 -1.52 -19.34
N ASP A 189 4.29 -1.55 -18.67
CA ASP A 189 4.05 -2.44 -17.54
C ASP A 189 4.03 -3.90 -18.02
N ILE A 190 3.40 -4.15 -19.18
CA ILE A 190 3.38 -5.47 -19.81
C ILE A 190 4.81 -5.94 -20.16
N LYS A 191 5.66 -5.05 -20.67
CA LYS A 191 7.07 -5.37 -20.95
C LYS A 191 7.85 -5.71 -19.67
N GLN A 192 7.58 -5.02 -18.57
CA GLN A 192 8.20 -5.33 -17.28
C GLN A 192 7.77 -6.71 -16.77
N ILE A 193 6.47 -7.04 -16.85
CA ILE A 193 5.96 -8.37 -16.51
C ILE A 193 6.62 -9.44 -17.36
N TYR A 194 6.72 -9.21 -18.67
CA TYR A 194 7.38 -10.15 -19.58
C TYR A 194 8.85 -10.38 -19.20
N LYS A 195 9.57 -9.30 -18.84
CA LYS A 195 10.95 -9.40 -18.36
C LYS A 195 11.05 -10.20 -17.05
N MET A 196 10.19 -9.92 -16.07
CA MET A 196 10.15 -10.66 -14.80
C MET A 196 9.93 -12.17 -15.03
N ILE A 197 9.10 -12.53 -16.01
CA ILE A 197 8.87 -13.94 -16.38
C ILE A 197 10.15 -14.57 -16.96
N LEU A 198 10.85 -13.87 -17.86
CA LEU A 198 12.08 -14.38 -18.47
C LEU A 198 13.23 -14.51 -17.48
N ASP A 199 13.33 -13.57 -16.54
CA ASP A 199 14.39 -13.52 -15.53
C ASP A 199 14.07 -14.41 -14.31
N GLU A 200 12.89 -15.05 -14.28
CA GLU A 200 12.36 -15.79 -13.13
C GLU A 200 12.36 -14.99 -11.80
N ASP A 201 12.25 -13.66 -11.91
CA ASP A 201 12.31 -12.71 -10.80
C ASP A 201 10.94 -12.62 -10.09
N PHE A 202 10.61 -13.69 -9.36
CA PHE A 202 9.33 -13.81 -8.67
C PHE A 202 9.46 -13.52 -7.18
N VAL A 203 8.65 -12.57 -6.71
CA VAL A 203 8.45 -12.31 -5.29
C VAL A 203 7.75 -13.50 -4.63
N LYS A 204 8.23 -13.91 -3.45
CA LYS A 204 7.63 -14.98 -2.64
C LYS A 204 7.07 -14.42 -1.35
N GLY A 205 5.93 -14.95 -0.93
CA GLY A 205 5.24 -14.59 0.29
C GLY A 205 4.07 -15.52 0.56
N LYS A 206 3.23 -15.13 1.52
CA LYS A 206 2.02 -15.85 1.88
C LYS A 206 0.90 -14.86 2.15
N GLY A 207 -0.01 -14.72 1.19
CA GLY A 207 -1.23 -13.93 1.31
C GLY A 207 -2.41 -14.77 1.78
N GLU A 208 -3.49 -14.09 2.12
CA GLU A 208 -4.76 -14.67 2.50
C GLU A 208 -5.85 -14.25 1.53
N MET A 209 -6.85 -15.12 1.35
CA MET A 209 -8.01 -14.83 0.50
C MET A 209 -9.26 -14.71 1.36
N LYS A 210 -10.02 -13.65 1.12
CA LYS A 210 -11.41 -13.53 1.57
C LYS A 210 -12.35 -13.51 0.36
N LYS A 211 -13.51 -14.15 0.51
CA LYS A 211 -14.60 -14.07 -0.46
C LYS A 211 -15.58 -13.02 0.01
N GLU A 212 -15.93 -12.12 -0.89
CA GLU A 212 -16.83 -11.01 -0.62
C GLU A 212 -18.07 -11.15 -1.50
N SER A 213 -19.22 -11.28 -0.85
CA SER A 213 -20.53 -11.37 -1.50
C SER A 213 -21.32 -10.08 -1.27
N GLY A 214 -22.08 -9.64 -2.27
CA GLY A 214 -22.98 -8.48 -2.09
C GLY A 214 -22.52 -7.20 -2.78
N ILE A 215 -21.40 -7.20 -3.51
CA ILE A 215 -20.99 -6.00 -4.27
C ILE A 215 -21.97 -5.65 -5.40
N ILE A 216 -22.64 -6.65 -5.98
CA ILE A 216 -23.64 -6.46 -7.05
C ILE A 216 -24.83 -5.61 -6.58
N PRO A 217 -25.56 -5.96 -5.50
CA PRO A 217 -26.66 -5.13 -5.03
C PRO A 217 -26.19 -3.73 -4.59
N VAL A 218 -25.02 -3.62 -3.94
CA VAL A 218 -24.45 -2.31 -3.57
C VAL A 218 -24.18 -1.44 -4.80
N TYR A 219 -23.69 -2.02 -5.89
CA TYR A 219 -23.55 -1.31 -7.15
C TYR A 219 -24.90 -0.90 -7.76
N GLY A 220 -25.90 -1.78 -7.69
CA GLY A 220 -27.26 -1.49 -8.12
C GLY A 220 -27.87 -0.29 -7.39
N ASP A 221 -27.77 -0.28 -6.06
CA ASP A 221 -28.24 0.83 -5.22
C ASP A 221 -27.53 2.14 -5.59
N TYR A 222 -26.19 2.10 -5.72
CA TYR A 222 -25.40 3.27 -6.11
C TYR A 222 -25.81 3.88 -7.45
N ILE A 223 -26.19 3.05 -8.44
CA ILE A 223 -26.65 3.53 -9.74
C ILE A 223 -28.07 4.09 -9.63
N THR A 224 -28.97 3.39 -8.93
CA THR A 224 -30.38 3.80 -8.82
C THR A 224 -30.56 5.09 -8.04
N GLU A 225 -29.76 5.34 -7.00
CA GLU A 225 -29.75 6.62 -6.26
C GLU A 225 -29.46 7.84 -7.15
N LYS A 226 -28.76 7.64 -8.27
CA LYS A 226 -28.40 8.71 -9.21
C LYS A 226 -29.41 8.91 -10.33
N VAL A 227 -30.40 8.02 -10.45
CA VAL A 227 -31.34 8.01 -11.56
C VAL A 227 -32.75 8.29 -11.05
N ASN A 228 -33.33 9.41 -11.49
CA ASN A 228 -34.71 9.76 -11.17
C ASN A 228 -35.62 9.53 -12.38
N ILE A 229 -36.41 8.45 -12.35
CA ILE A 229 -37.37 8.11 -13.42
C ILE A 229 -38.74 8.71 -13.09
N LYS A 230 -39.10 9.81 -13.76
CA LYS A 230 -40.36 10.54 -13.50
C LYS A 230 -41.58 9.98 -14.25
N LYS A 231 -41.39 9.11 -15.23
CA LYS A 231 -42.45 8.56 -16.08
C LYS A 231 -42.24 7.05 -16.27
N PRO A 232 -43.31 6.25 -16.32
CA PRO A 232 -43.19 4.81 -16.58
C PRO A 232 -42.56 4.56 -17.95
N LEU A 233 -41.59 3.63 -18.00
CA LEU A 233 -40.88 3.23 -19.21
C LEU A 233 -41.20 1.77 -19.55
N LYS A 234 -41.28 1.47 -20.85
CA LYS A 234 -41.24 0.08 -21.34
C LYS A 234 -39.80 -0.22 -21.72
N VAL A 235 -39.19 -1.22 -21.07
CA VAL A 235 -37.77 -1.54 -21.21
C VAL A 235 -37.60 -2.95 -21.74
N VAL A 236 -36.70 -3.13 -22.69
CA VAL A 236 -36.23 -4.45 -23.18
C VAL A 236 -34.72 -4.48 -23.01
N VAL A 237 -34.20 -5.56 -22.43
CA VAL A 237 -32.76 -5.75 -22.18
C VAL A 237 -32.33 -7.06 -22.84
N ASN A 238 -31.24 -7.00 -23.62
CA ASN A 238 -30.57 -8.19 -24.16
C ASN A 238 -29.18 -8.28 -23.55
N ALA A 239 -28.96 -9.28 -22.70
CA ALA A 239 -27.70 -9.49 -22.01
C ALA A 239 -26.66 -10.29 -22.81
N GLY A 240 -26.97 -10.67 -24.05
CA GLY A 240 -26.02 -11.33 -24.97
C GLY A 240 -25.46 -12.66 -24.46
N ASN A 241 -26.19 -13.36 -23.58
CA ASN A 241 -25.72 -14.57 -22.87
C ASN A 241 -24.39 -14.37 -22.13
N GLY A 242 -24.07 -13.13 -21.73
CA GLY A 242 -22.87 -12.77 -21.02
C GLY A 242 -23.11 -12.58 -19.52
N THR A 243 -22.08 -12.11 -18.81
CA THR A 243 -22.12 -11.84 -17.36
C THR A 243 -23.19 -10.84 -16.93
N ALA A 244 -23.70 -10.02 -17.86
CA ALA A 244 -24.80 -9.09 -17.60
C ALA A 244 -26.16 -9.79 -17.45
N GLY A 245 -26.30 -11.07 -17.79
CA GLY A 245 -27.56 -11.81 -17.65
C GLY A 245 -27.97 -12.00 -16.18
N PRO A 246 -27.08 -12.53 -15.32
CA PRO A 246 -27.37 -12.72 -13.90
C PRO A 246 -27.21 -11.46 -13.02
N ILE A 247 -26.86 -10.29 -13.59
CA ILE A 247 -26.55 -9.04 -12.87
C ILE A 247 -27.55 -7.96 -13.26
#